data_AF-A0AAV3QEP7-F1
#
_entry.id   AF-A0AAV3QEP7-F1
#
_cell.length_a   1.000
_cell.length_b   1.000
_cell.length_c   1.000
_cell.angle_alpha   90.00
_cell.angle_beta   90.00
_cell.angle_gamma   90.00
#
_symmetry.space_group_name_H-M   'P 1'
#
loop_
_entity.id
_entity.type
_entity.pdbx_description
1 polymer ?
#
loop_
_entity_poly.entity_id
_entity_poly.type
_entity_poly.pdbx_seq_one_letter_code
_entity_poly.pdbx_strand_id
1 'polypeptide(L)'
;MLRDVGLEKSLWAEAVNIACYVINRSPSTTIELKTPIEMWNGKKPDYSRLHIFGSHVYVMYNAQEITKLDPKSRKYFFLGYADGVKGSRLWDPTPPQDDMLVAGPNKDRVKELKAQMAKEFEMKDLGPENMILGMQIYRDRKIWVS
;
A
#
# COMPACT_ATOMS: atom_id res chain seq x y z
N MET A 1 14.60 -15.11 0.20
CA MET A 1 13.27 -14.48 0.08
C MET A 1 13.35 -12.95 -0.06
N LEU A 2 13.71 -12.17 0.98
CA LEU A 2 13.79 -10.69 0.86
C LEU A 2 14.85 -10.20 -0.13
N ARG A 3 16.07 -10.72 -0.02
CA ARG A 3 17.20 -10.34 -0.90
C ARG A 3 16.93 -10.67 -2.36
N ASP A 4 16.25 -11.79 -2.62
CA ASP A 4 15.97 -12.27 -3.98
C ASP A 4 14.96 -11.37 -4.71
N VAL A 5 14.02 -10.78 -3.96
CA VAL A 5 13.00 -9.86 -4.49
C VAL A 5 13.53 -8.41 -4.51
N GLY A 6 14.59 -8.10 -3.77
CA GLY A 6 15.12 -6.73 -3.65
C GLY A 6 14.29 -5.84 -2.72
N LEU A 7 13.57 -6.44 -1.76
CA LEU A 7 12.77 -5.71 -0.77
C LEU A 7 13.63 -5.23 0.41
N GLU A 8 13.20 -4.14 1.05
CA GLU A 8 13.90 -3.59 2.21
C GLU A 8 13.96 -4.58 3.39
N LYS A 9 15.01 -4.44 4.21
CA LYS A 9 15.18 -5.25 5.42
C LYS A 9 14.10 -4.96 6.48
N SER A 10 13.46 -3.79 6.44
CA SER A 10 12.34 -3.41 7.31
C SER A 10 11.17 -4.39 7.20
N LEU A 11 10.99 -5.03 6.04
CA LEU A 11 9.90 -5.97 5.74
C LEU A 11 10.17 -7.41 6.22
N TRP A 12 11.16 -7.61 7.09
CA TRP A 12 11.55 -8.95 7.54
C TRP A 12 10.44 -9.70 8.28
N ALA A 13 9.62 -9.00 9.07
CA ALA A 13 8.52 -9.61 9.80
C ALA A 13 7.50 -10.25 8.86
N GLU A 14 7.21 -9.60 7.73
CA GLU A 14 6.28 -10.12 6.72
C GLU A 14 6.84 -11.37 6.03
N ALA A 15 8.15 -11.38 5.74
CA ALA A 15 8.82 -12.56 5.19
C ALA A 15 8.82 -13.75 6.17
N VAL A 16 8.93 -13.50 7.48
CA VAL A 16 8.82 -14.56 8.50
C VAL A 16 7.38 -15.07 8.57
N ASN A 17 6.37 -14.18 8.56
CA ASN A 17 4.97 -14.56 8.60
C ASN A 17 4.57 -15.47 7.43
N ILE A 18 4.99 -15.14 6.20
CA ILE A 18 4.69 -15.96 5.03
C ILE A 18 5.44 -17.30 5.07
N ALA A 19 6.67 -17.34 5.57
CA ALA A 19 7.42 -18.58 5.73
C ALA A 19 6.69 -19.52 6.70
N CYS A 20 6.27 -19.00 7.87
CA CYS A 20 5.44 -19.75 8.82
C CYS A 20 4.13 -20.22 8.19
N TYR A 21 3.46 -19.37 7.41
CA TYR A 21 2.21 -19.70 6.73
C TYR A 21 2.38 -20.88 5.76
N VAL A 22 3.46 -20.88 4.97
CA VAL A 22 3.78 -21.93 4.00
C VAL A 22 4.21 -23.21 4.69
N ILE A 23 5.08 -23.14 5.71
CA ILE A 23 5.54 -24.31 6.48
C ILE A 23 4.35 -25.03 7.13
N ASN A 24 3.42 -24.29 7.73
CA ASN A 24 2.23 -24.87 8.36
C ASN A 24 1.28 -25.53 7.36
N ARG A 25 1.40 -25.22 6.06
CA ARG A 25 0.62 -25.79 4.95
C ARG A 25 1.43 -26.71 4.07
N SER A 26 2.69 -26.98 4.40
CA SER A 26 3.53 -27.88 3.61
C SER A 26 3.37 -29.30 4.15
N PRO A 27 3.22 -30.31 3.28
CA PRO A 27 3.17 -31.69 3.72
C PRO A 27 4.53 -32.08 4.31
N SER A 28 4.51 -32.85 5.40
CA SER A 28 5.73 -33.33 6.04
C SER A 28 5.74 -34.85 6.13
N THR A 29 6.87 -35.47 5.79
CA THR A 29 7.07 -36.91 5.84
C THR A 29 6.96 -37.47 7.26
N THR A 30 7.32 -36.67 8.27
CA THR A 30 7.22 -37.03 9.69
C THR A 30 5.78 -37.23 10.17
N ILE A 31 4.81 -36.63 9.48
CA ILE A 31 3.38 -36.71 9.81
C ILE A 31 2.58 -37.34 8.67
N GLU A 32 3.13 -38.38 8.05
CA GLU A 32 2.44 -39.17 7.00
C GLU A 32 2.00 -38.32 5.79
N LEU A 33 2.80 -37.32 5.39
CA LEU A 33 2.49 -36.36 4.33
C LEU A 33 1.26 -35.47 4.58
N LYS A 34 0.77 -35.43 5.82
CA LYS A 34 -0.21 -34.42 6.26
C LYS A 34 0.47 -33.07 6.44
N THR A 35 -0.34 -32.02 6.51
CA THR A 35 0.17 -30.67 6.83
C THR A 35 0.01 -30.37 8.32
N PRO A 36 0.89 -29.58 8.95
CA PRO A 36 0.73 -29.20 10.36
C PRO A 36 -0.63 -28.57 10.67
N ILE A 37 -1.15 -27.73 9.77
CA ILE A 37 -2.45 -27.07 9.93
C ILE A 37 -3.63 -28.05 9.81
N GLU A 38 -3.49 -29.10 9.00
CA GLU A 38 -4.47 -30.18 8.91
C GLU A 38 -4.48 -31.01 10.18
N MET A 39 -3.31 -31.30 10.76
CA MET A 39 -3.21 -31.99 12.05
C MET A 39 -3.84 -31.18 13.19
N TRP A 40 -3.70 -29.86 13.15
CA TRP A 40 -4.24 -28.97 14.18
C TRP A 40 -5.77 -28.76 14.06
N ASN A 41 -6.28 -28.55 12.84
CA ASN A 41 -7.69 -28.19 12.61
C ASN A 41 -8.57 -29.35 12.12
N GLY A 42 -7.99 -30.52 11.82
CA GLY A 42 -8.68 -31.66 11.23
C GLY A 42 -9.21 -31.44 9.81
N LYS A 43 -8.86 -30.31 9.16
CA LYS A 43 -9.32 -29.93 7.82
C LYS A 43 -8.13 -29.72 6.90
N LYS A 44 -8.22 -30.23 5.67
CA LYS A 44 -7.21 -29.97 4.63
C LYS A 44 -7.08 -28.47 4.37
N PRO A 45 -5.86 -27.96 4.18
CA PRO A 45 -5.65 -26.56 3.85
C PRO A 45 -6.20 -26.22 2.47
N ASP A 46 -6.78 -25.03 2.35
CA ASP A 46 -7.12 -24.42 1.06
C ASP A 46 -5.90 -23.65 0.52
N TYR A 47 -5.50 -23.98 -0.71
CA TYR A 47 -4.37 -23.37 -1.41
C TYR A 47 -4.80 -22.32 -2.44
N SER A 48 -6.10 -22.06 -2.61
CA SER A 48 -6.62 -21.13 -3.62
C SER A 48 -6.09 -19.71 -3.47
N ARG A 49 -5.65 -19.34 -2.27
CA ARG A 49 -5.07 -18.04 -1.95
C ARG A 49 -3.55 -18.03 -1.88
N LEU A 50 -2.89 -19.17 -2.14
CA LEU A 50 -1.46 -19.27 -1.97
C LEU A 50 -0.74 -18.40 -3.00
N HIS A 51 -0.11 -17.32 -2.52
CA HIS A 51 0.73 -16.44 -3.32
C HIS A 51 2.17 -16.46 -2.85
N ILE A 52 3.08 -16.28 -3.80
CA ILE A 52 4.52 -16.22 -3.56
C ILE A 52 4.85 -14.84 -2.98
N PHE A 53 5.59 -14.79 -1.88
CA PHE A 53 6.08 -13.53 -1.33
C PHE A 53 6.90 -12.76 -2.35
N GLY A 54 6.65 -11.46 -2.46
CA GLY A 54 7.32 -10.60 -3.41
C GLY A 54 6.86 -10.80 -4.86
N SER A 55 5.79 -11.56 -5.10
CA SER A 55 5.19 -11.59 -6.44
C SER A 55 4.54 -10.25 -6.77
N HIS A 56 4.57 -9.87 -8.05
CA HIS A 56 3.87 -8.68 -8.52
C HIS A 56 2.36 -8.88 -8.44
N VAL A 57 1.67 -7.93 -7.81
CA VAL A 57 0.21 -7.86 -7.70
C VAL A 57 -0.25 -6.53 -8.29
N TYR A 58 -1.32 -6.55 -9.08
CA TYR A 58 -1.89 -5.34 -9.65
C TYR A 58 -3.19 -5.01 -8.92
N VAL A 59 -3.21 -3.86 -8.25
CA VAL A 59 -4.44 -3.34 -7.62
C VAL A 59 -5.09 -2.39 -8.61
N MET A 60 -6.36 -2.64 -8.91
CA MET A 60 -7.15 -1.78 -9.79
C MET A 60 -7.61 -0.55 -9.04
N TYR A 61 -7.52 0.62 -9.67
CA TYR A 61 -8.10 1.84 -9.11
C TYR A 61 -9.63 1.79 -9.18
N ASN A 62 -10.30 2.51 -8.29
CA ASN A 62 -11.75 2.61 -8.36
C ASN A 62 -12.15 3.35 -9.65
N ALA A 63 -13.21 2.88 -10.31
CA ALA A 63 -13.67 3.45 -11.57
C ALA A 63 -14.07 4.94 -11.47
N GLN A 64 -14.34 5.43 -10.25
CA GLN A 64 -14.71 6.82 -9.96
C GLN A 64 -13.49 7.76 -9.94
N GLU A 65 -12.28 7.21 -9.81
CA GLU A 65 -11.03 7.96 -9.63
C GLU A 65 -10.19 7.98 -10.92
N ILE A 66 -10.65 7.34 -12.00
CA ILE A 66 -9.93 7.21 -13.27
C ILE A 66 -10.72 7.81 -14.43
N THR A 67 -10.07 8.67 -15.21
CA THR A 67 -10.54 9.08 -16.53
C THR A 67 -10.10 8.06 -17.59
N LYS A 68 -10.67 8.13 -18.80
CA LYS A 68 -10.48 7.12 -19.87
C LYS A 68 -9.01 6.86 -20.26
N LEU A 69 -8.12 7.79 -19.94
CA LEU A 69 -6.68 7.73 -20.25
C LEU A 69 -5.78 7.46 -19.04
N ASP A 70 -6.34 7.36 -17.83
CA ASP A 70 -5.54 7.14 -16.63
C ASP A 70 -5.11 5.67 -16.48
N PRO A 71 -3.98 5.41 -15.79
CA PRO A 71 -3.55 4.05 -15.47
C PRO A 71 -4.67 3.32 -14.70
N LYS A 72 -5.08 2.14 -15.16
CA LYS A 72 -6.20 1.39 -14.54
C LYS A 72 -5.78 0.57 -13.32
N SER A 73 -4.48 0.39 -13.12
CA SER A 73 -3.95 -0.42 -12.05
C SER A 73 -2.56 0.05 -11.63
N ARG A 74 -2.23 -0.17 -10.36
CA ARG A 74 -0.90 0.06 -9.81
C ARG A 74 -0.25 -1.26 -9.41
N LYS A 75 1.06 -1.33 -9.62
CA LYS A 75 1.88 -2.51 -9.36
C LYS A 75 2.36 -2.47 -7.91
N TYR A 76 2.15 -3.56 -7.20
CA TYR A 76 2.55 -3.79 -5.82
C TYR A 76 3.34 -5.10 -5.70
N PHE A 77 3.99 -5.29 -4.55
CA PHE A 77 4.56 -6.57 -4.15
C PHE A 77 3.69 -7.24 -3.08
N PHE A 78 3.43 -8.54 -3.23
CA PHE A 78 2.70 -9.30 -2.21
C PHE A 78 3.57 -9.53 -0.97
N LEU A 79 3.10 -9.09 0.20
CA LEU A 79 3.81 -9.30 1.48
C LEU A 79 3.22 -10.45 2.30
N GLY A 80 1.91 -10.67 2.23
CA GLY A 80 1.25 -11.70 3.03
C GLY A 80 -0.25 -11.50 3.11
N TYR A 81 -0.86 -12.15 4.10
CA TYR A 81 -2.30 -12.07 4.35
C TYR A 81 -2.58 -11.14 5.52
N ALA A 82 -3.69 -10.43 5.47
CA ALA A 82 -4.15 -9.60 6.58
C ALA A 82 -4.84 -10.47 7.64
N ASP A 83 -4.62 -10.13 8.92
CA ASP A 83 -5.20 -10.87 10.04
C ASP A 83 -6.69 -10.54 10.21
N GLY A 84 -7.51 -11.55 10.45
CA GLY A 84 -8.94 -11.37 10.75
C GLY A 84 -9.84 -10.93 9.58
N VAL A 85 -9.27 -10.61 8.41
CA VAL A 85 -10.04 -10.16 7.24
C VAL A 85 -9.66 -10.94 5.99
N LYS A 86 -10.56 -10.97 5.00
CA LYS A 86 -10.27 -11.46 3.64
C LYS A 86 -9.49 -10.37 2.88
N GLY A 87 -8.23 -10.18 3.25
CA GLY A 87 -7.35 -9.17 2.66
C GLY A 87 -5.91 -9.68 2.52
N SER A 88 -5.16 -9.00 1.66
CA SER A 88 -3.74 -9.23 1.45
C SER A 88 -2.95 -7.98 1.83
N ARG A 89 -1.78 -8.16 2.43
CA ARG A 89 -0.82 -7.08 2.68
C ARG A 89 0.01 -6.89 1.41
N LEU A 90 0.05 -5.66 0.91
CA LEU A 90 0.72 -5.29 -0.32
C LEU A 90 1.72 -4.16 -0.04
N TRP A 91 2.86 -4.21 -0.70
CA TRP A 91 3.90 -3.17 -0.63
C TRP A 91 3.93 -2.35 -1.91
N ASP A 92 3.88 -1.03 -1.76
CA ASP A 92 4.07 -0.10 -2.86
C ASP A 92 5.55 0.24 -2.99
N PRO A 93 6.22 -0.07 -4.12
CA PRO A 93 7.61 0.31 -4.31
C PRO A 93 7.79 1.76 -4.74
N THR A 94 6.71 2.47 -5.06
CA THR A 94 6.83 3.88 -5.43
C THR A 94 7.17 4.73 -4.20
N PRO A 95 7.99 5.78 -4.38
CA PRO A 95 8.28 6.71 -3.29
C PRO A 95 6.97 7.24 -2.69
N PRO A 96 6.91 7.43 -1.36
CA PRO A 96 5.78 8.11 -0.73
C PRO A 96 5.53 9.44 -1.43
N GLN A 97 4.30 9.60 -1.93
CA GLN A 97 3.78 10.89 -2.37
C GLN A 97 2.94 11.41 -1.22
N ASP A 98 3.55 12.23 -0.37
CA ASP A 98 2.85 12.86 0.73
C ASP A 98 2.23 14.17 0.24
N ASP A 99 0.91 14.22 0.24
CA ASP A 99 0.18 15.45 -0.05
C ASP A 99 0.18 16.36 1.19
N MET A 100 0.41 17.65 1.00
CA MET A 100 0.37 18.64 2.06
C MET A 100 -0.53 19.82 1.68
N LEU A 101 -1.40 20.21 2.61
CA LEU A 101 -2.29 21.36 2.47
C LEU A 101 -1.66 22.61 3.10
N VAL A 102 -1.56 23.71 2.34
CA VAL A 102 -1.16 25.01 2.89
C VAL A 102 -2.32 25.99 2.86
N ALA A 103 -2.75 26.43 4.05
CA ALA A 103 -3.87 27.36 4.21
C ALA A 103 -3.42 28.65 4.90
N GLY A 104 -3.88 29.80 4.40
CA GLY A 104 -3.59 31.07 5.05
C GLY A 104 -4.46 32.24 4.57
N PRO A 105 -4.62 33.29 5.40
CA PRO A 105 -5.39 34.48 5.04
C PRO A 105 -4.67 35.39 4.03
N ASN A 106 -3.34 35.27 3.91
CA ASN A 106 -2.52 36.07 3.01
C ASN A 106 -1.92 35.19 1.90
N LYS A 107 -2.38 35.41 0.67
CA LYS A 107 -1.97 34.65 -0.52
C LYS A 107 -0.48 34.76 -0.82
N ASP A 108 0.14 35.92 -0.60
CA ASP A 108 1.55 36.14 -0.92
C ASP A 108 2.45 35.38 0.06
N ARG A 109 2.07 35.33 1.35
CA ARG A 109 2.77 34.50 2.34
C ARG A 109 2.65 33.01 2.05
N VAL A 110 1.49 32.53 1.60
CA VAL A 110 1.33 31.12 1.21
C VAL A 110 2.20 30.79 -0.01
N LYS A 111 2.26 31.68 -1.01
CA LYS A 111 3.16 31.50 -2.16
C LYS A 111 4.63 31.48 -1.76
N GLU A 112 5.04 32.37 -0.85
CA GLU A 112 6.42 32.41 -0.35
C GLU A 112 6.78 31.12 0.38
N LEU A 113 5.90 30.63 1.24
CA LEU A 113 6.09 29.34 1.92
C LEU A 113 6.19 28.19 0.91
N LYS A 114 5.30 28.13 -0.08
CA LYS A 114 5.38 27.14 -1.16
C LYS A 114 6.71 27.18 -1.91
N ALA A 115 7.20 28.38 -2.22
CA ALA A 115 8.48 28.55 -2.91
C ALA A 115 9.67 28.10 -2.04
N GLN A 116 9.63 28.36 -0.74
CA GLN A 116 10.64 27.88 0.21
C GLN A 116 10.63 26.35 0.31
N MET A 117 9.45 25.75 0.41
CA MET A 117 9.32 24.30 0.47
C MET A 117 9.77 23.61 -0.82
N ALA A 118 9.47 24.20 -1.98
CA ALA A 118 9.89 23.65 -3.26
C ALA A 118 11.40 23.74 -3.51
N LYS A 119 12.12 24.55 -2.71
CA LYS A 119 13.57 24.62 -2.73
C LYS A 119 14.20 23.49 -1.90
N GLU A 120 13.56 23.12 -0.79
CA GLU A 120 14.08 22.13 0.16
C GLU A 120 13.59 20.70 -0.14
N PHE A 121 12.43 20.55 -0.80
CA PHE A 121 11.79 19.26 -1.07
C PHE A 121 11.42 19.11 -2.55
N GLU A 122 11.53 17.88 -3.08
CA GLU A 122 10.96 17.53 -4.39
C GLU A 122 9.43 17.51 -4.31
N MET A 123 8.79 18.63 -4.63
CA MET A 123 7.33 18.78 -4.56
C MET A 123 6.73 19.34 -5.85
N LYS A 124 5.48 18.96 -6.12
CA LYS A 124 4.68 19.45 -7.24
C LYS A 124 3.49 20.23 -6.70
N ASP A 125 3.33 21.48 -7.14
CA ASP A 125 2.12 22.25 -6.83
C ASP A 125 0.94 21.69 -7.62
N LEU A 126 -0.08 21.23 -6.90
CA LEU A 126 -1.31 20.69 -7.48
C LEU A 126 -2.37 21.78 -7.71
N GLY A 127 -2.09 23.02 -7.31
CA GLY A 127 -3.02 24.13 -7.39
C GLY A 127 -4.08 24.09 -6.28
N PRO A 128 -5.13 24.92 -6.38
CA PRO A 128 -6.17 24.98 -5.36
C PRO A 128 -6.95 23.65 -5.30
N GLU A 129 -6.86 22.98 -4.16
CA GLU A 129 -7.51 21.69 -3.93
C GLU A 129 -8.98 21.85 -3.51
N ASN A 130 -9.86 21.00 -4.02
CA ASN A 130 -11.24 20.92 -3.54
C ASN A 130 -11.48 19.65 -2.69
N MET A 131 -10.45 18.82 -2.55
CA MET A 131 -10.50 17.53 -1.89
C MET A 131 -9.11 17.16 -1.38
N ILE A 132 -9.03 16.67 -0.14
CA ILE A 132 -7.81 16.09 0.43
C ILE A 132 -8.18 14.82 1.21
N LEU A 133 -7.49 13.70 0.96
CA LEU A 133 -7.74 12.42 1.64
C LEU A 133 -9.23 11.99 1.61
N GLY A 134 -9.93 12.25 0.50
CA GLY A 134 -11.36 11.94 0.35
C GLY A 134 -12.31 12.88 1.10
N MET A 135 -11.80 13.92 1.76
CA MET A 135 -12.60 14.95 2.42
C MET A 135 -12.80 16.14 1.49
N GLN A 136 -14.05 16.53 1.25
CA GLN A 136 -14.40 17.66 0.41
C GLN A 136 -14.25 18.99 1.16
N ILE A 137 -13.53 19.94 0.56
CA ILE A 137 -13.26 21.24 1.16
C ILE A 137 -14.28 22.25 0.66
N TYR A 138 -15.09 22.78 1.57
CA TYR A 138 -16.05 23.86 1.31
C TYR A 138 -15.52 25.20 1.83
N ARG A 139 -15.58 26.24 1.01
CA ARG A 139 -15.01 27.57 1.29
C ARG A 139 -16.12 28.59 1.53
N ASP A 140 -16.23 29.11 2.75
CA ASP A 140 -17.19 30.16 3.13
C ASP A 140 -16.57 31.58 3.11
N ARG A 141 -15.23 31.69 3.04
CA ARG A 141 -14.50 32.98 2.98
C ARG A 141 -13.37 32.92 1.95
N LYS A 142 -12.85 34.09 1.53
CA LYS A 142 -11.65 34.25 0.68
C LYS A 142 -10.35 33.83 1.40
N ILE A 143 -10.31 32.66 2.02
CA ILE A 143 -9.07 32.07 2.55
C ILE A 143 -8.42 31.32 1.40
N TRP A 144 -7.11 31.54 1.21
CA TRP A 144 -6.36 30.85 0.16
C TRP A 144 -5.87 29.52 0.70
N VAL A 145 -6.21 28.45 0.00
CA VAL A 145 -5.87 27.06 0.33
C VAL A 145 -5.36 26.42 -0.95
N SER A 146 -4.17 25.83 -0.87
CA SER A 146 -3.41 25.34 -2.02
C SER A 146 -2.31 24.39 -1.60
#